data_AF-A0A550GI13-F1
#
_entry.id   AF-A0A550GI13-F1
#
_cell.length_a   1.000
_cell.length_b   1.000
_cell.length_c   1.000
_cell.angle_alpha   90.00
_cell.angle_beta   90.00
_cell.angle_gamma   90.00
#
_symmetry.space_group_name_H-M   'P 1'
#
loop_
_entity.id
_entity.type
_entity.pdbx_description
1 polymer ?
#
loop_
_entity_poly.entity_id
_entity_poly.type
_entity_poly.pdbx_seq_one_letter_code
_entity_poly.pdbx_strand_id
1 'polypeptide(L)' 'LEGSTLYCKMTPCRTCAMMIINAGIRRVVCEKRYHADADTIELFKEACVELVIMNNEIEKYDKQ' A
#
# COMPACT_ATOMS: atom_id res chain seq x y z
N LEU A 1 -4.49 1.25 16.11
CA LEU A 1 -4.16 0.27 15.05
C LEU A 1 -2.67 -0.09 15.07
N GLU A 2 -1.96 0.27 16.14
CA GLU A 2 -0.52 0.07 16.26
C GLU A 2 -0.13 -1.41 16.17
N GLY A 3 0.92 -1.71 15.41
CA GLY A 3 1.44 -3.08 15.21
C GLY A 3 0.59 -3.98 14.31
N SER A 4 -0.54 -3.50 13.79
CA SER A 4 -1.46 -4.32 13.00
C SER A 4 -1.00 -4.55 11.55
N THR A 5 -1.72 -5.47 10.87
CA THR A 5 -1.60 -5.73 9.43
C THR A 5 -2.87 -5.26 8.70
N LEU A 6 -2.71 -4.48 7.64
CA LEU A 6 -3.79 -4.06 6.75
C LEU A 6 -3.83 -4.94 5.50
N TYR A 7 -5.03 -5.43 5.13
CA TYR A 7 -5.27 -6.09 3.86
C TYR A 7 -6.13 -5.19 2.97
N CYS A 8 -5.70 -4.96 1.73
CA CYS A 8 -6.46 -4.16 0.77
C CYS A 8 -6.36 -4.72 -0.66
N LYS A 9 -7.24 -4.30 -1.56
CA LYS A 9 -7.24 -4.81 -2.95
C LYS A 9 -6.06 -4.26 -3.76
N MET A 10 -5.76 -2.98 -3.62
CA MET A 10 -4.70 -2.29 -4.37
C MET A 10 -3.71 -1.64 -3.41
N THR A 11 -2.47 -1.44 -3.85
CA THR A 11 -1.50 -0.62 -3.10
C THR A 11 -2.13 0.72 -2.73
N PRO A 12 -2.02 1.17 -1.48
CA PRO A 12 -2.62 2.44 -1.05
C PRO A 12 -2.03 3.60 -1.86
N CYS A 13 -2.81 4.67 -2.08
CA CYS A 13 -2.27 5.91 -2.64
C CYS A 13 -1.40 6.64 -1.60
N ARG A 14 -0.65 7.66 -2.03
CA ARG A 14 0.24 8.46 -1.17
C ARG A 14 -0.42 8.94 0.12
N THR A 15 -1.65 9.47 0.04
CA THR A 15 -2.38 9.97 1.22
C THR A 15 -2.75 8.84 2.18
N CYS A 16 -3.22 7.71 1.64
CA CYS A 16 -3.50 6.53 2.45
C CYS A 16 -2.22 5.99 3.11
N ALA A 17 -1.09 5.99 2.39
CA ALA A 17 0.20 5.57 2.94
C ALA A 17 0.60 6.39 4.18
N MET A 18 0.48 7.71 4.11
CA MET A 18 0.75 8.60 5.26
C MET A 18 -0.19 8.29 6.44
N MET A 19 -1.47 8.06 6.18
CA MET A 19 -2.43 7.70 7.24
C MET A 19 -2.11 6.34 7.87
N ILE A 20 -1.72 5.35 7.06
CA ILE A 20 -1.35 4.00 7.52
C ILE A 20 -0.13 4.07 8.45
N ILE A 21 0.90 4.83 8.06
CA ILE A 21 2.10 5.06 8.86
C ILE A 21 1.71 5.71 10.20
N ASN A 22 0.94 6.80 10.17
CA ASN A 22 0.52 7.52 11.37
C ASN A 22 -0.39 6.69 12.29
N ALA A 23 -1.15 5.74 11.74
CA ALA A 23 -1.97 4.82 12.51
C ALA A 23 -1.16 3.72 13.23
N GLY A 24 0.15 3.63 12.97
CA GLY A 24 1.07 2.67 13.56
C GLY A 24 1.00 1.27 12.92
N ILE A 25 0.44 1.14 11.72
CA ILE A 25 0.36 -0.13 11.00
C ILE A 25 1.76 -0.52 10.51
N ARG A 26 2.16 -1.78 10.72
CA ARG A 26 3.52 -2.26 10.41
C ARG A 26 3.60 -3.11 9.16
N ARG A 27 2.47 -3.59 8.65
CA ARG A 27 2.40 -4.44 7.47
C ARG A 27 1.16 -4.14 6.64
N VAL A 28 1.33 -4.03 5.33
CA VAL A 28 0.27 -3.85 4.34
C VAL A 28 0.39 -4.96 3.31
N VAL A 29 -0.67 -5.74 3.15
CA VAL A 29 -0.79 -6.77 2.13
C VAL A 29 -1.83 -6.32 1.13
N CYS A 30 -1.45 -6.28 -0.15
CA CYS A 30 -2.36 -5.90 -1.21
C CYS A 30 -2.37 -6.91 -2.36
N GLU A 31 -3.53 -7.06 -3.00
CA GLU A 31 -3.67 -7.99 -4.11
C GLU A 31 -2.93 -7.49 -5.35
N LYS A 32 -3.07 -6.20 -5.70
CA LYS A 32 -2.60 -5.62 -6.97
C LYS A 32 -1.92 -4.26 -6.80
N ARG A 33 -1.26 -3.79 -7.86
CA ARG A 33 -0.68 -2.44 -7.91
C ARG A 33 -1.70 -1.39 -8.33
N TYR A 34 -1.64 -0.24 -7.67
CA TYR A 34 -2.23 1.00 -8.14
C TYR A 34 -1.30 1.63 -9.19
N HIS A 35 -1.85 2.33 -10.17
CA HIS A 35 -1.06 2.87 -11.28
C HIS A 35 -0.03 3.94 -10.86
N ALA A 36 -0.19 4.53 -9.66
CA ALA A 36 0.73 5.52 -9.08
C ALA A 36 1.20 5.07 -7.68
N ASP A 37 1.80 3.88 -7.60
CA ASP A 37 2.27 3.26 -6.35
C ASP A 37 3.71 3.60 -5.96
N ALA A 38 4.49 4.23 -6.85
CA ALA A 38 5.91 4.54 -6.64
C ALA A 38 6.17 5.30 -5.32
N ASP A 39 5.49 6.43 -5.11
CA ASP A 39 5.60 7.22 -3.88
C ASP A 39 5.28 6.40 -2.62
N THR A 40 4.32 5.49 -2.71
CA THR A 40 3.89 4.67 -1.57
C THR A 40 4.94 3.65 -1.19
N ILE A 41 5.61 3.06 -2.19
CA ILE A 41 6.70 2.11 -1.97
C ILE A 41 7.86 2.81 -1.26
N GLU A 42 8.23 4.02 -1.69
CA GLU A 42 9.30 4.80 -1.05
C GLU A 42 8.92 5.18 0.39
N LEU A 43 7.72 5.72 0.60
CA LEU A 43 7.22 6.10 1.93
C LEU A 43 7.21 4.92 2.91
N PHE A 44 6.71 3.75 2.48
CA PHE A 44 6.68 2.57 3.34
C PHE A 44 8.08 2.03 3.64
N LYS A 45 9.01 2.11 2.68
CA LYS A 45 10.41 1.75 2.90
C LYS A 45 11.07 2.66 3.94
N GLU A 46 10.87 3.97 3.84
CA GLU A 46 11.40 4.94 4.81
C GLU A 46 10.78 4.77 6.21
N ALA A 47 9.49 4.46 6.28
CA ALA A 47 8.77 4.28 7.54
C ALA A 47 8.89 2.88 8.16
N CYS A 48 9.67 1.98 7.55
CA CYS A 48 9.79 0.57 7.96
C CYS A 48 8.43 -0.14 8.06
N VAL A 49 7.55 0.09 7.09
CA VAL A 49 6.28 -0.63 6.91
C VAL A 49 6.48 -1.70 5.84
N GLU A 50 6.19 -2.96 6.16
CA GLU A 50 6.28 -4.06 5.20
C GLU A 50 5.14 -3.97 4.19
N LEU A 51 5.48 -3.85 2.89
CA LEU A 51 4.50 -3.90 1.80
C LEU A 51 4.63 -5.22 1.04
N VAL A 52 3.55 -6.00 1.02
CA VAL A 52 3.44 -7.24 0.24
C VAL A 52 2.42 -7.04 -0.88
N ILE A 53 2.83 -7.29 -2.11
CA ILE A 53 1.98 -7.23 -3.30
C ILE A 53 1.84 -8.64 -3.84
N MET A 54 0.65 -9.22 -3.79
CA MET A 54 0.42 -10.63 -4.16
C MET A 54 0.48 -10.86 -5.67
N ASN A 55 -0.04 -9.92 -6.46
CA ASN A 55 0.02 -9.91 -7.91
C ASN A 55 0.65 -8.59 -8.37
N ASN A 56 1.74 -8.69 -9.13
CA ASN A 56 2.50 -7.53 -9.60
C ASN A 56 1.83 -6.78 -10.77
N GLU A 57 0.62 -7.18 -11.16
CA GLU A 57 -0.20 -6.50 -12.17
C GLU A 57 -0.82 -5.21 -11.64
N ILE A 58 -0.85 -4.19 -12.51
CA ILE A 58 -1.61 -2.97 -12.27
C ILE A 58 -3.09 -3.28 -12.45
N GLU A 59 -3.93 -2.87 -11.49
CA GLU A 59 -5.38 -3.04 -11.59
C GLU A 59 -5.90 -2.31 -12.83
N LYS A 60 -6.60 -3.04 -13.69
CA LYS A 60 -7.23 -2.52 -14.91
C LYS A 60 -8.67 -2.14 -14.59
N TYR A 61 -9.11 -1.02 -15.18
CA TYR A 61 -10.48 -0.55 -15.07
C TYR A 61 -11.09 -0.51 -16.46
N ASP A 62 -12.34 -0.93 -16.59
CA ASP A 62 -13.05 -1.00 -17.89
C ASP A 62 -13.18 0.36 -18.61
N LYS A 63 -12.90 1.46 -17.91
CA LYS A 63 -13.07 2.84 -18.40
C LYS A 63 -11.78 3.66 -18.45
N GLN A 64 -10.63 3.00 -18.46
CA GLN A 64 -9.31 3.65 -18.55
C GLN A 64 -8.74 3.59 -19.97
#